data_AF-A0AB34HN27-F1
#
_entry.id   AF-A0AB34HN27-F1
#
_cell.length_a   1.000
_cell.length_b   1.000
_cell.length_c   1.000
_cell.angle_alpha   90.00
_cell.angle_beta   90.00
_cell.angle_gamma   90.00
#
_symmetry.space_group_name_H-M   'P 1'
#
loop_
_entity.id
_entity.type
_entity.pdbx_description
1 polymer ?
#
loop_
_entity_poly.entity_id
_entity_poly.type
_entity_poly.pdbx_seq_one_letter_code
_entity_poly.pdbx_strand_id
1 'polypeptide(L)'
;MSGVPARPTLGSPLMAAPLLQSLQTEKETPQGSLGEGPSATPPSKSGQKTRPLIPEMCFTSSGENTEPLPANSYIGDDGTSLLISCAKCCLQVHASCYGIRPELVNEGWTCSRCAAHAWTAECCLCNLRGGALQMTTDRRWVHVICAIAVPEVRFLNVMERHPVDISAIPEQRWKLVGALEFLRPGDAG
;
A
#
# COMPACT_ATOMS: atom_id res chain seq x y z
N MET A 1 -4.98 41.60 -37.82
CA MET A 1 -4.94 41.53 -36.34
C MET A 1 -4.96 40.07 -35.97
N SER A 2 -3.95 39.58 -35.24
CA SER A 2 -3.67 38.14 -35.14
C SER A 2 -4.23 37.56 -33.84
N GLY A 3 -5.23 36.68 -33.93
CA GLY A 3 -5.78 35.97 -32.78
C GLY A 3 -4.95 34.72 -32.45
N VAL A 4 -4.42 34.65 -31.23
CA VAL A 4 -3.71 33.46 -30.72
C VAL A 4 -4.72 32.57 -29.97
N PRO A 5 -4.84 31.27 -30.29
CA PRO A 5 -5.70 30.36 -29.54
C PRO A 5 -5.13 30.11 -28.12
N ALA A 6 -5.99 30.16 -27.11
CA ALA A 6 -5.60 29.92 -25.72
C ALA A 6 -5.18 28.45 -25.51
N ARG A 7 -4.06 28.26 -24.80
CA ARG A 7 -3.49 26.95 -24.46
C ARG A 7 -4.15 26.41 -23.19
N PRO A 8 -4.63 25.15 -23.16
CA PRO A 8 -5.28 24.59 -21.97
C PRO A 8 -4.32 24.52 -20.79
N THR A 9 -4.77 24.93 -19.60
CA THR A 9 -3.97 24.96 -18.38
C THR A 9 -3.87 23.57 -17.75
N LEU A 10 -2.64 23.06 -17.65
CA LEU A 10 -2.33 21.81 -16.96
C LEU A 10 -2.40 22.03 -15.43
N GLY A 11 -3.36 21.41 -14.73
CA GLY A 11 -3.38 21.42 -13.27
C GLY A 11 -4.69 20.96 -12.62
N SER A 12 -4.67 19.78 -11.98
CA SER A 12 -5.61 19.36 -10.91
C SER A 12 -5.11 18.12 -10.17
N PRO A 13 -4.16 18.24 -9.21
CA PRO A 13 -3.70 17.13 -8.38
C PRO A 13 -4.56 17.01 -7.10
N LEU A 14 -5.73 16.35 -7.18
CA LEU A 14 -6.73 16.35 -6.09
C LEU A 14 -7.00 14.99 -5.41
N MET A 15 -6.22 13.93 -5.70
CA MET A 15 -6.45 12.57 -5.16
C MET A 15 -5.35 12.05 -4.22
N ALA A 16 -4.37 12.88 -3.85
CA ALA A 16 -3.24 12.49 -2.98
C ALA A 16 -3.39 12.95 -1.51
N ALA A 17 -4.30 13.88 -1.22
CA ALA A 17 -4.42 14.51 0.10
C ALA A 17 -4.82 13.58 1.28
N PRO A 18 -5.83 12.68 1.18
CA PRO A 18 -6.40 12.04 2.37
C PRO A 18 -5.42 11.10 3.08
N LEU A 19 -4.54 10.42 2.35
CA LEU A 19 -3.50 9.56 2.94
C LEU A 19 -2.40 10.36 3.66
N LEU A 20 -2.12 11.59 3.23
CA LEU A 20 -1.10 12.44 3.86
C LEU A 20 -1.65 13.14 5.11
N GLN A 21 -2.93 13.53 5.10
CA GLN A 21 -3.58 14.20 6.24
C GLN A 21 -3.59 13.32 7.49
N SER A 22 -3.84 12.01 7.34
CA SER A 22 -3.83 11.05 8.45
C SER A 22 -2.45 10.77 9.04
N LEU A 23 -1.36 11.14 8.38
CA LEU A 23 0.01 10.97 8.88
C LEU A 23 0.53 12.18 9.67
N GLN A 24 -0.27 13.25 9.81
CA GLN A 24 0.14 14.50 10.43
C GLN A 24 -0.50 14.75 11.82
N THR A 25 -1.28 13.80 12.34
CA THR A 25 -2.03 13.95 13.60
C THR A 25 -1.35 13.33 14.84
N GLU A 26 -0.14 12.77 14.70
CA GLU A 26 0.71 12.35 15.81
C GLU A 26 1.73 13.44 16.18
N LYS A 27 1.41 14.27 17.18
CA LYS A 27 2.38 15.19 17.83
C LYS A 27 2.34 15.09 19.36
N GLU A 28 3.23 14.25 19.85
CA GLU A 28 3.74 14.07 21.23
C GLU A 28 4.18 15.38 21.96
N THR A 29 4.28 15.46 23.30
CA THR A 29 3.88 14.52 24.39
C THR A 29 2.90 15.26 25.35
N PRO A 30 3.17 15.78 26.58
CA PRO A 30 4.23 15.58 27.60
C PRO A 30 3.73 15.20 29.02
N GLN A 31 4.06 14.00 29.50
CA GLN A 31 4.07 13.65 30.94
C GLN A 31 5.21 12.64 31.19
N GLY A 32 6.01 12.82 32.25
CA GLY A 32 7.25 12.05 32.43
C GLY A 32 7.58 11.71 33.88
N SER A 33 8.52 10.78 34.04
CA SER A 33 9.27 10.54 35.28
C SER A 33 10.62 9.89 34.95
N LEU A 34 11.52 9.84 35.93
CA LEU A 34 12.91 9.40 35.80
C LEU A 34 13.04 7.89 36.07
N GLY A 35 13.90 7.19 35.31
CA GLY A 35 14.20 5.76 35.50
C GLY A 35 15.23 5.25 34.49
N GLU A 36 16.09 4.32 34.90
CA GLU A 36 17.25 3.85 34.13
C GLU A 36 16.92 2.63 33.22
N GLY A 37 17.88 2.25 32.35
CA GLY A 37 17.72 1.19 31.34
C GLY A 37 17.65 -0.25 31.90
N PRO A 38 17.57 -1.29 31.04
CA PRO A 38 18.27 -1.39 29.75
C PRO A 38 17.37 -1.59 28.51
N SER A 39 17.99 -1.80 27.34
CA SER A 39 17.38 -1.86 26.01
C SER A 39 16.27 -2.91 25.86
N ALA A 40 15.01 -2.47 25.94
CA ALA A 40 13.85 -3.27 25.54
C ALA A 40 13.63 -3.20 24.03
N THR A 41 13.64 -4.35 23.35
CA THR A 41 13.06 -4.46 22.00
C THR A 41 11.56 -4.19 22.09
N PRO A 42 10.94 -3.36 21.23
CA PRO A 42 9.51 -3.11 21.31
C PRO A 42 8.73 -4.42 21.13
N PRO A 43 7.68 -4.68 21.94
CA PRO A 43 6.93 -5.92 21.87
C PRO A 43 6.29 -6.08 20.49
N SER A 44 6.46 -7.26 19.89
CA SER A 44 5.93 -7.54 18.55
C SER A 44 4.40 -7.57 18.59
N LYS A 45 3.78 -6.57 17.95
CA LYS A 45 2.32 -6.39 17.88
C LYS A 45 1.56 -7.48 17.08
N SER A 46 2.25 -8.50 16.59
CA SER A 46 1.67 -9.66 15.93
C SER A 46 0.64 -10.36 16.81
N GLY A 47 -0.53 -10.66 16.26
CA GLY A 47 -1.65 -11.25 17.00
C GLY A 47 -2.61 -10.23 17.63
N GLN A 48 -2.21 -8.95 17.74
CA GLN A 48 -3.14 -7.89 18.14
C GLN A 48 -4.14 -7.59 17.02
N LYS A 49 -5.39 -7.24 17.38
CA LYS A 49 -6.32 -6.60 16.46
C LYS A 49 -6.17 -5.09 16.55
N THR A 50 -6.08 -4.40 15.42
CA THR A 50 -6.04 -2.93 15.34
C THR A 50 -6.77 -2.43 14.09
N ARG A 51 -7.18 -1.16 14.05
CA ARG A 51 -7.88 -0.59 12.87
C ARG A 51 -6.93 -0.49 11.67
N PRO A 52 -7.34 -0.95 10.47
CA PRO A 52 -6.60 -0.72 9.23
C PRO A 52 -6.37 0.77 8.94
N LEU A 53 -5.19 1.13 8.44
CA LEU A 53 -4.90 2.48 7.92
C LEU A 53 -5.49 2.71 6.52
N ILE A 54 -5.85 1.64 5.81
CA ILE A 54 -6.45 1.68 4.48
C ILE A 54 -7.94 1.34 4.62
N PRO A 55 -8.86 2.28 4.32
CA PRO A 55 -10.30 1.99 4.28
C PRO A 55 -10.65 0.96 3.19
N GLU A 56 -11.63 0.10 3.45
CA GLU A 56 -12.01 -0.98 2.51
C GLU A 56 -12.38 -0.46 1.11
N MET A 57 -13.01 0.71 1.03
CA MET A 57 -13.39 1.38 -0.21
C MET A 57 -12.21 1.64 -1.17
N CYS A 58 -10.98 1.75 -0.64
CA CYS A 58 -9.77 1.93 -1.45
C CYS A 58 -9.43 0.70 -2.31
N PHE A 59 -9.95 -0.48 -1.98
CA PHE A 59 -9.73 -1.71 -2.75
C PHE A 59 -10.82 -1.98 -3.79
N THR A 60 -12.02 -1.43 -3.62
CA THR A 60 -13.16 -1.55 -4.54
C THR A 60 -13.26 -0.41 -5.56
N SER A 61 -12.31 0.53 -5.56
CA SER A 61 -12.35 1.79 -6.34
C SER A 61 -12.08 1.63 -7.86
N SER A 62 -12.68 0.62 -8.51
CA SER A 62 -12.88 0.64 -9.97
C SER A 62 -14.25 1.20 -10.30
N GLY A 63 -14.32 2.27 -11.10
CA GLY A 63 -15.47 3.18 -11.24
C GLY A 63 -16.76 2.65 -11.88
N GLU A 64 -17.04 1.35 -11.80
CA GLU A 64 -18.24 0.70 -12.30
C GLU A 64 -18.58 -0.49 -11.39
N ASN A 65 -19.28 -0.21 -10.29
CA ASN A 65 -20.01 -1.20 -9.47
C ASN A 65 -20.94 -0.48 -8.48
N THR A 66 -22.23 -0.84 -8.48
CA THR A 66 -23.22 -0.34 -7.51
C THR A 66 -23.43 -1.30 -6.34
N GLU A 67 -22.73 -2.45 -6.35
CA GLU A 67 -22.91 -3.52 -5.38
C GLU A 67 -22.36 -3.16 -3.99
N PRO A 68 -23.00 -3.63 -2.90
CA PRO A 68 -22.50 -3.43 -1.55
C PRO A 68 -21.13 -4.10 -1.35
N LEU A 69 -20.29 -3.52 -0.49
CA LEU A 69 -18.97 -4.07 -0.18
C LEU A 69 -19.11 -5.55 0.26
N PRO A 70 -18.34 -6.48 -0.34
CA PRO A 70 -18.45 -7.90 -0.04
C PRO A 70 -18.18 -8.17 1.45
N ALA A 71 -19.14 -8.79 2.13
CA ALA A 71 -19.27 -8.82 3.59
C ALA A 71 -18.15 -9.56 4.37
N ASN A 72 -17.09 -10.04 3.71
CA ASN A 72 -16.00 -10.83 4.26
C ASN A 72 -14.64 -10.12 4.14
N SER A 73 -14.56 -8.81 4.35
CA SER A 73 -13.33 -7.99 4.21
C SER A 73 -12.20 -8.30 5.21
N TYR A 74 -12.35 -9.33 6.04
CA TYR A 74 -11.46 -9.69 7.15
C TYR A 74 -11.30 -8.59 8.23
N ILE A 75 -12.22 -7.62 8.23
CA ILE A 75 -12.39 -6.61 9.26
C ILE A 75 -13.52 -7.07 10.20
N GLY A 76 -13.32 -6.94 11.51
CA GLY A 76 -14.33 -7.23 12.53
C GLY A 76 -15.42 -6.15 12.63
N ASP A 77 -16.46 -6.46 13.41
CA ASP A 77 -17.56 -5.57 13.76
C ASP A 77 -17.11 -4.28 14.48
N ASP A 78 -15.99 -4.34 15.21
CA ASP A 78 -15.32 -3.19 15.85
C ASP A 78 -14.51 -2.30 14.86
N GLY A 79 -14.42 -2.71 13.59
CA GLY A 79 -13.60 -2.07 12.55
C GLY A 79 -12.11 -2.43 12.60
N THR A 80 -11.70 -3.45 13.36
CA THR A 80 -10.31 -3.89 13.46
C THR A 80 -9.99 -5.08 12.56
N SER A 81 -8.71 -5.28 12.23
CA SER A 81 -8.21 -6.51 11.61
C SER A 81 -7.04 -7.06 12.44
N LEU A 82 -6.86 -8.38 12.37
CA LEU A 82 -5.67 -9.06 12.90
C LEU A 82 -4.39 -8.48 12.26
N LEU A 83 -3.39 -8.16 13.08
CA LEU A 83 -2.07 -7.71 12.66
C LEU A 83 -1.12 -8.90 12.57
N ILE A 84 -0.62 -9.18 11.38
CA ILE A 84 0.20 -10.37 11.06
C ILE A 84 1.62 -9.97 10.68
N SER A 85 2.60 -10.84 10.93
CA SER A 85 4.03 -10.57 10.67
C SER A 85 4.68 -11.72 9.92
N CYS A 86 5.42 -11.42 8.86
CA CYS A 86 6.06 -12.41 8.00
C CYS A 86 7.30 -13.00 8.69
N ALA A 87 7.29 -14.30 8.96
CA ALA A 87 8.37 -15.02 9.66
C ALA A 87 9.74 -14.93 8.96
N LYS A 88 9.78 -14.63 7.64
CA LYS A 88 11.01 -14.56 6.82
C LYS A 88 11.59 -13.16 6.63
N CYS A 89 10.81 -12.08 6.76
CA CYS A 89 11.29 -10.71 6.50
C CYS A 89 10.71 -9.63 7.42
N CYS A 90 10.01 -10.01 8.49
CA CYS A 90 9.40 -9.13 9.49
C CYS A 90 8.40 -8.09 8.94
N LEU A 91 7.97 -8.21 7.68
CA LEU A 91 6.88 -7.40 7.12
C LEU A 91 5.62 -7.58 7.99
N GLN A 92 5.16 -6.49 8.58
CA GLN A 92 3.94 -6.44 9.37
C GLN A 92 2.81 -5.74 8.58
N VAL A 93 1.63 -6.37 8.54
CA VAL A 93 0.44 -5.89 7.81
C VAL A 93 -0.83 -6.32 8.53
N HIS A 94 -1.95 -5.62 8.31
CA HIS A 94 -3.26 -6.16 8.65
C HIS A 94 -3.64 -7.28 7.67
N ALA A 95 -4.28 -8.32 8.19
CA ALA A 95 -4.83 -9.43 7.41
C ALA A 95 -5.76 -8.94 6.29
N SER A 96 -6.70 -8.02 6.60
CA SER A 96 -7.56 -7.35 5.61
C SER A 96 -6.81 -6.54 4.56
N CYS A 97 -5.77 -5.79 4.96
CA CYS A 97 -4.96 -4.98 4.03
C CYS A 97 -4.16 -5.84 3.03
N TYR A 98 -3.78 -7.07 3.41
CA TYR A 98 -2.97 -7.94 2.55
C TYR A 98 -3.76 -9.08 1.89
N GLY A 99 -5.04 -9.23 2.23
CA GLY A 99 -5.94 -10.23 1.65
C GLY A 99 -5.85 -11.61 2.27
N ILE A 100 -5.36 -11.70 3.51
CA ILE A 100 -5.19 -12.96 4.21
C ILE A 100 -6.40 -13.22 5.10
N ARG A 101 -7.04 -14.37 4.92
CA ARG A 101 -8.05 -14.89 5.86
C ARG A 101 -7.42 -15.09 7.24
N PRO A 102 -7.94 -14.48 8.33
CA PRO A 102 -7.41 -14.67 9.68
C PRO A 102 -7.28 -16.14 10.10
N GLU A 103 -8.21 -17.00 9.69
CA GLU A 103 -8.21 -18.45 9.98
C GLU A 103 -7.04 -19.22 9.36
N LEU A 104 -6.37 -18.66 8.34
CA LEU A 104 -5.21 -19.28 7.67
C LEU A 104 -3.87 -18.80 8.25
N VAL A 105 -3.89 -17.84 9.18
CA VAL A 105 -2.69 -17.28 9.82
C VAL A 105 -2.18 -18.26 10.87
N ASN A 106 -0.96 -18.74 10.68
CA ASN A 106 -0.30 -19.73 11.52
C ASN A 106 1.12 -19.29 11.91
N GLU A 107 1.70 -19.99 12.90
CA GLU A 107 3.08 -19.81 13.34
C GLU A 107 4.07 -20.24 12.24
N GLY A 108 4.35 -19.31 11.33
CA GLY A 108 5.12 -19.58 10.11
C GLY A 108 4.63 -18.81 8.87
N TRP A 109 3.56 -18.01 8.96
CA TRP A 109 3.06 -17.24 7.82
C TRP A 109 4.16 -16.41 7.12
N THR A 110 4.16 -16.47 5.79
CA THR A 110 5.06 -15.68 4.93
C THR A 110 4.29 -14.90 3.88
N CYS A 111 4.68 -13.65 3.65
CA CYS A 111 4.12 -12.81 2.58
C CYS A 111 4.49 -13.32 1.18
N SER A 112 3.76 -12.88 0.16
CA SER A 112 3.86 -13.36 -1.23
C SER A 112 5.29 -13.35 -1.78
N ARG A 113 6.07 -12.28 -1.52
CA ARG A 113 7.49 -12.20 -1.90
C ARG A 113 8.34 -13.32 -1.28
N CYS A 114 8.08 -13.66 -0.02
CA CYS A 114 8.83 -14.64 0.77
C CYS A 114 8.40 -16.10 0.52
N ALA A 115 7.17 -16.31 0.06
CA ALA A 115 6.68 -17.58 -0.46
C ALA A 115 7.24 -17.86 -1.87
N ALA A 116 7.26 -16.84 -2.74
CA ALA A 116 7.81 -16.92 -4.10
C ALA A 116 9.36 -16.91 -4.17
N HIS A 117 10.06 -16.84 -3.03
CA HIS A 117 11.53 -16.71 -2.92
C HIS A 117 12.11 -15.52 -3.70
N ALA A 118 11.29 -14.51 -3.99
CA ALA A 118 11.61 -13.38 -4.86
C ALA A 118 12.25 -12.22 -4.06
N TRP A 119 13.32 -12.49 -3.33
CA TRP A 119 13.91 -11.53 -2.37
C TRP A 119 14.32 -10.18 -3.00
N THR A 120 14.67 -10.18 -4.28
CA THR A 120 15.01 -9.01 -5.10
C THR A 120 13.81 -8.33 -5.76
N ALA A 121 12.57 -8.75 -5.45
CA ALA A 121 11.37 -8.16 -6.03
C ALA A 121 11.14 -6.72 -5.54
N GLU A 122 10.97 -5.84 -6.52
CA GLU A 122 10.79 -4.39 -6.39
C GLU A 122 9.48 -3.96 -7.04
N CYS A 123 8.92 -2.83 -6.60
CA CYS A 123 7.64 -2.33 -7.10
C CYS A 123 7.80 -1.74 -8.51
N CYS A 124 7.04 -2.22 -9.49
CA CYS A 124 7.06 -1.64 -10.83
C CYS A 124 6.49 -0.21 -10.91
N LEU A 125 5.90 0.32 -9.83
CA LEU A 125 5.28 1.65 -9.76
C LEU A 125 6.02 2.64 -8.84
N CYS A 126 7.11 2.23 -8.16
CA CYS A 126 7.93 3.15 -7.37
C CYS A 126 9.32 2.59 -7.04
N ASN A 127 10.27 3.47 -6.75
CA ASN A 127 11.67 3.11 -6.47
C ASN A 127 11.92 2.67 -5.02
N LEU A 128 10.86 2.33 -4.26
CA LEU A 128 10.95 1.93 -2.86
C LEU A 128 11.15 0.42 -2.73
N ARG A 129 12.12 0.01 -1.92
CA ARG A 129 12.40 -1.41 -1.61
C ARG A 129 11.62 -1.86 -0.37
N GLY A 130 11.57 -3.18 -0.13
CA GLY A 130 10.84 -3.73 1.02
C GLY A 130 9.33 -3.67 0.84
N GLY A 131 8.59 -3.34 1.91
CA GLY A 131 7.13 -3.14 1.89
C GLY A 131 6.27 -4.38 1.59
N ALA A 132 4.95 -4.16 1.56
CA ALA A 132 3.93 -5.15 1.25
C ALA A 132 3.69 -5.23 -0.27
N LEU A 133 4.23 -6.25 -0.91
CA LEU A 133 4.11 -6.49 -2.36
C LEU A 133 3.11 -7.61 -2.68
N GLN A 134 2.36 -7.46 -3.77
CA GLN A 134 1.63 -8.53 -4.44
C GLN A 134 2.14 -8.71 -5.88
N MET A 135 1.89 -9.88 -6.46
CA MET A 135 2.28 -10.21 -7.84
C MET A 135 1.19 -9.72 -8.83
N THR A 136 1.63 -9.22 -9.97
CA THR A 136 0.75 -8.66 -11.01
C THR A 136 0.38 -9.70 -12.07
N THR A 137 -0.64 -9.39 -12.88
CA THR A 137 -1.07 -10.22 -14.03
C THR A 137 0.06 -10.52 -15.01
N ASP A 138 0.98 -9.57 -15.21
CA ASP A 138 2.16 -9.68 -16.07
C ASP A 138 3.43 -10.19 -15.35
N ARG A 139 3.29 -10.81 -14.17
CA ARG A 139 4.37 -11.40 -13.34
C ARG A 139 5.42 -10.41 -12.80
N ARG A 140 5.15 -9.11 -12.84
CA ARG A 140 5.87 -8.11 -12.05
C ARG A 140 5.38 -8.11 -10.60
N TRP A 141 5.91 -7.18 -9.80
CA TRP A 141 5.51 -6.97 -8.41
C TRP A 141 5.07 -5.52 -8.21
N VAL A 142 4.12 -5.30 -7.32
CA VAL A 142 3.58 -3.97 -7.00
C VAL A 142 3.26 -3.87 -5.51
N HIS A 143 3.52 -2.72 -4.88
CA HIS A 143 3.09 -2.51 -3.51
C HIS A 143 1.56 -2.39 -3.45
N VAL A 144 0.95 -2.95 -2.42
CA VAL A 144 -0.50 -2.81 -2.18
C VAL A 144 -0.91 -1.32 -2.14
N ILE A 145 -0.10 -0.46 -1.52
CA ILE A 145 -0.36 0.98 -1.47
C ILE A 145 -0.18 1.68 -2.83
N CYS A 146 0.75 1.23 -3.69
CA CYS A 146 0.91 1.76 -5.03
C CYS A 146 -0.23 1.33 -5.96
N ALA A 147 -0.77 0.12 -5.76
CA ALA A 147 -1.95 -0.35 -6.48
C ALA A 147 -3.22 0.43 -6.09
N ILE A 148 -3.33 0.91 -4.85
CA ILE A 148 -4.40 1.82 -4.42
C ILE A 148 -4.19 3.24 -4.97
N ALA A 149 -2.94 3.72 -5.05
CA ALA A 149 -2.63 5.10 -5.41
C ALA A 149 -2.71 5.41 -6.92
N VAL A 150 -2.87 4.40 -7.79
CA VAL A 150 -2.99 4.56 -9.25
C VAL A 150 -4.37 4.07 -9.68
N PRO A 151 -5.32 4.97 -10.05
CA PRO A 151 -6.72 4.59 -10.34
C PRO A 151 -6.93 3.58 -11.47
N GLU A 152 -5.95 3.45 -12.37
CA GLU A 152 -5.96 2.46 -13.45
C GLU A 152 -5.53 1.04 -13.02
N VAL A 153 -5.12 0.86 -11.76
CA VAL A 153 -4.73 -0.44 -11.19
C VAL A 153 -5.90 -1.10 -10.49
N ARG A 154 -6.06 -2.42 -10.66
CA ARG A 154 -7.21 -3.17 -10.14
C ARG A 154 -6.78 -4.45 -9.43
N PHE A 155 -7.38 -4.74 -8.28
CA PHE A 155 -7.30 -6.05 -7.65
C PHE A 155 -8.33 -6.97 -8.31
N LEU A 156 -7.89 -8.06 -8.97
CA LEU A 156 -8.82 -8.95 -9.68
C LEU A 156 -9.64 -9.82 -8.72
N ASN A 157 -9.06 -10.24 -7.59
CA ASN A 157 -9.81 -10.62 -6.41
C ASN A 157 -9.67 -9.51 -5.36
N VAL A 158 -10.75 -8.79 -5.09
CA VAL A 158 -10.79 -7.74 -4.06
C VAL A 158 -10.56 -8.33 -2.67
N MET A 159 -10.95 -9.57 -2.38
CA MET A 159 -10.80 -10.16 -1.05
C MET A 159 -9.36 -10.56 -0.76
N GLU A 160 -8.73 -11.27 -1.70
CA GLU A 160 -7.36 -11.78 -1.57
C GLU A 160 -6.29 -10.74 -1.96
N ARG A 161 -6.71 -9.57 -2.45
CA ARG A 161 -5.84 -8.48 -2.94
C ARG A 161 -4.84 -8.94 -4.02
N HIS A 162 -5.14 -10.01 -4.74
CA HIS A 162 -4.29 -10.58 -5.80
C HIS A 162 -5.10 -11.38 -6.84
N PRO A 163 -4.60 -11.58 -8.07
CA PRO A 163 -3.49 -10.84 -8.68
C PRO A 163 -3.89 -9.38 -8.92
N VAL A 164 -2.88 -8.53 -9.10
CA VAL A 164 -3.08 -7.10 -9.41
C VAL A 164 -2.97 -6.89 -10.91
N ASP A 165 -4.02 -6.39 -11.57
CA ASP A 165 -3.92 -5.96 -12.95
C ASP A 165 -3.45 -4.51 -13.06
N ILE A 166 -2.49 -4.31 -13.96
CA ILE A 166 -1.83 -3.03 -14.25
C ILE A 166 -1.82 -2.73 -15.76
N SER A 167 -2.52 -3.52 -16.57
CA SER A 167 -2.57 -3.42 -18.03
C SER A 167 -3.18 -2.10 -18.52
N ALA A 168 -4.06 -1.48 -17.73
CA ALA A 168 -4.74 -0.23 -18.06
C ALA A 168 -3.92 1.05 -17.77
N ILE A 169 -2.72 0.97 -17.17
CA ILE A 169 -1.88 2.15 -16.89
C ILE A 169 -1.32 2.72 -18.22
N PRO A 170 -1.69 3.95 -18.64
CA PRO A 170 -1.23 4.53 -19.89
C PRO A 170 0.28 4.78 -19.92
N GLU A 171 0.92 4.65 -21.08
CA GLU A 171 2.38 4.81 -21.26
C GLU A 171 2.93 6.11 -20.65
N GLN A 172 2.14 7.19 -20.68
CA GLN A 172 2.49 8.49 -20.11
C GLN A 172 2.67 8.48 -18.59
N ARG A 173 1.96 7.60 -17.85
CA ARG A 173 2.09 7.53 -16.37
C ARG A 173 3.40 6.89 -15.93
N TRP A 174 3.91 5.91 -16.68
CA TRP A 174 5.22 5.29 -16.39
C TRP A 174 6.36 6.32 -16.42
N LYS A 175 6.23 7.35 -17.28
CA LYS A 175 7.19 8.48 -17.37
C LYS A 175 7.13 9.42 -16.16
N LEU A 176 6.01 9.43 -15.41
CA LEU A 176 5.88 10.14 -14.13
C LEU A 176 6.39 9.29 -12.94
N VAL A 177 6.31 7.96 -13.02
CA VAL A 177 7.01 7.07 -12.06
C VAL A 177 8.53 7.24 -12.21
N GLY A 178 9.03 7.25 -13.45
CA GLY A 178 10.43 7.56 -13.75
C GLY A 178 10.85 8.98 -13.34
N ALA A 179 9.92 9.94 -13.21
CA ALA A 179 10.24 11.28 -12.73
C ALA A 179 10.68 11.31 -11.25
N LEU A 180 10.37 10.28 -10.46
CA LEU A 180 10.93 10.08 -9.12
C LEU A 180 12.38 9.58 -9.12
N GLU A 181 12.95 9.15 -10.26
CA GLU A 181 14.38 8.84 -10.38
C GLU A 181 15.23 10.10 -10.59
N PHE A 182 14.70 11.16 -11.22
CA PHE A 182 15.39 12.46 -11.37
C PHE A 182 15.60 13.21 -10.04
N LEU A 183 15.10 12.68 -8.92
CA LEU A 183 15.43 13.15 -7.57
C LEU A 183 16.66 12.43 -6.96
N ARG A 184 17.37 11.57 -7.72
CA ARG A 184 18.73 11.16 -7.37
C ARG A 184 19.73 12.29 -7.69
N PRO A 185 20.44 12.86 -6.71
CA PRO A 185 21.65 13.62 -6.98
C PRO A 185 22.77 12.60 -7.24
N GLY A 186 23.00 12.25 -8.51
CA GLY A 186 23.95 11.20 -8.89
C GLY A 186 24.38 11.23 -10.35
N ASP A 187 23.41 11.30 -11.28
CA ASP A 187 23.68 11.20 -12.72
C ASP A 187 23.72 12.58 -13.40
N ALA A 188 24.84 13.26 -13.22
CA ALA A 188 25.26 14.41 -14.04
C ALA A 188 26.71 14.17 -14.51
N GLY A 189 26.85 13.69 -15.74
CA GLY A 189 28.13 13.43 -16.44
C GLY A 189 28.04 13.81 -17.90
#